data_AF-A0A3G2LMT8-F1
#
_entry.id   AF-A0A3G2LMT8-F1
#
_cell.length_a   1.000
_cell.length_b   1.000
_cell.length_c   1.000
_cell.angle_alpha   90.00
_cell.angle_beta   90.00
_cell.angle_gamma   90.00
#
_symmetry.space_group_name_H-M   'P 1'
#
loop_
_entity.id
_entity.type
_entity.pdbx_description
1 polymer ?
#
loop_
_entity_poly.entity_id
_entity_poly.type
_entity_poly.pdbx_seq_one_letter_code
_entity_poly.pdbx_strand_id
1 'polypeptide(L)'
;MKLDKDRFMVNLDVKHFSPEELGVKVNGDFLEIRGKHEDRQDEHGFVSREFHRKYKIPAGVDSAALTSSLSSDGVLTISAPRKLADIPERTITITREDKQNK
;
A
#
# COMPACT_ATOMS: atom_id res chain seq x y z
N MET A 1 4.45 -2.90 -1.26
CA MET A 1 3.32 -3.71 -0.78
C MET A 1 3.79 -5.15 -0.73
N LYS A 2 3.76 -5.77 0.44
CA LYS A 2 4.01 -7.21 0.59
C LYS A 2 2.67 -7.90 0.86
N LEU A 3 2.47 -9.03 0.21
CA LEU A 3 1.27 -9.85 0.34
C LEU A 3 1.73 -11.24 0.78
N ASP A 4 1.65 -11.48 2.08
CA ASP A 4 1.87 -12.81 2.64
C ASP A 4 0.54 -13.58 2.58
N LYS A 5 0.57 -14.91 2.75
CA LYS A 5 -0.65 -15.75 2.71
C LYS A 5 -1.73 -15.21 3.67
N ASP A 6 -1.32 -14.74 4.85
CA ASP A 6 -2.23 -14.39 5.94
C ASP A 6 -2.27 -12.90 6.29
N ARG A 7 -1.51 -12.06 5.57
CA ARG A 7 -1.37 -10.64 5.93
C ARG A 7 -1.14 -9.73 4.73
N PHE A 8 -1.83 -8.59 4.74
CA PHE A 8 -1.56 -7.46 3.87
C PHE A 8 -0.70 -6.42 4.60
N MET A 9 0.36 -5.93 3.96
CA MET A 9 1.26 -4.94 4.55
C MET A 9 1.81 -3.93 3.54
N VAL A 10 1.83 -2.66 3.95
CA VAL A 10 2.44 -1.54 3.24
C VAL A 10 3.38 -0.80 4.19
N ASN A 11 4.65 -0.65 3.79
CA ASN A 11 5.65 0.13 4.52
C ASN A 11 6.08 1.33 3.67
N LEU A 12 6.18 2.51 4.28
CA LEU A 12 6.53 3.76 3.63
C LEU A 12 7.53 4.55 4.47
N ASP A 13 8.68 4.92 3.89
CA ASP A 13 9.55 5.94 4.47
C ASP A 13 8.85 7.30 4.35
N VAL A 14 8.53 7.90 5.49
CA VAL A 14 7.87 9.19 5.67
C VAL A 14 8.62 10.08 6.65
N LYS A 15 9.93 9.85 6.86
CA LYS A 15 10.74 10.57 7.87
C LYS A 15 10.78 12.10 7.73
N HIS A 16 10.35 12.64 6.60
CA HIS A 16 10.25 14.08 6.34
C HIS A 16 8.88 14.69 6.70
N PHE A 17 7.97 13.91 7.29
CA PHE A 17 6.63 14.32 7.65
C PHE A 17 6.38 14.02 9.13
N SER A 18 5.73 14.94 9.84
CA SER A 18 5.22 14.64 11.18
C SER A 18 3.93 13.81 11.10
N PRO A 19 3.53 13.11 12.18
CA PRO A 19 2.29 12.33 12.19
C PRO A 19 1.05 13.14 11.78
N GLU A 20 1.00 14.42 12.14
CA GLU A 20 -0.12 15.34 11.88
C GLU A 20 -0.19 15.76 10.41
N GLU A 21 0.92 15.67 9.68
CA GLU A 21 1.03 15.96 8.25
C GLU A 21 0.63 14.76 7.38
N LEU A 22 0.41 13.60 8.00
CA LEU A 22 0.04 12.35 7.34
C LEU A 22 -1.46 12.08 7.44
N GLY A 23 -2.03 11.55 6.36
CA GLY A 23 -3.41 11.11 6.29
C GLY A 23 -3.51 9.70 5.71
N VAL A 24 -4.27 8.83 6.38
CA VAL A 24 -4.56 7.47 5.91
C VAL A 24 -6.07 7.31 5.81
N LYS A 25 -6.57 6.88 4.65
CA LYS A 25 -8.00 6.68 4.40
C LYS A 25 -8.23 5.44 3.57
N VAL A 26 -9.37 4.78 3.80
CA VAL A 26 -9.90 3.75 2.90
C VAL A 26 -11.03 4.38 2.10
N ASN A 27 -10.97 4.23 0.77
CA ASN A 27 -12.01 4.70 -0.14
C ASN A 27 -12.35 3.58 -1.13
N GLY A 28 -13.50 2.93 -0.91
CA GLY A 28 -13.87 1.69 -1.61
C GLY A 28 -12.80 0.61 -1.40
N ASP A 29 -12.28 0.07 -2.49
CA ASP A 29 -11.26 -0.99 -2.47
C ASP A 29 -9.82 -0.46 -2.42
N PHE A 30 -9.62 0.81 -2.03
CA PHE A 30 -8.30 1.42 -2.03
C PHE A 30 -7.91 2.01 -0.68
N LEU A 31 -6.66 1.75 -0.29
CA LEU A 31 -5.95 2.45 0.77
C LEU A 31 -5.23 3.66 0.16
N GLU A 32 -5.61 4.86 0.59
CA GLU A 32 -5.01 6.13 0.21
C GLU A 32 -4.19 6.70 1.37
N ILE A 33 -2.92 7.01 1.10
CA ILE A 33 -1.98 7.59 2.06
C ILE A 33 -1.47 8.90 1.48
N ARG A 34 -1.61 9.98 2.24
CA ARG A 34 -1.20 11.34 1.89
C ARG A 34 -0.23 11.86 2.92
N GLY A 35 0.72 12.67 2.47
CA GLY A 35 1.56 13.48 3.36
C GLY A 35 1.71 14.85 2.74
N LYS A 36 1.49 15.91 3.53
CA LYS A 36 1.66 17.29 3.08
C LYS A 36 2.41 18.08 4.15
N HIS A 37 3.62 18.49 3.81
CA HIS A 37 4.47 19.37 4.60
C HIS A 37 4.47 20.73 3.91
N GLU A 38 3.80 21.70 4.51
CA GLU A 38 3.75 23.08 4.00
C GLU A 38 5.08 23.79 4.25
N ASP A 39 5.29 24.93 3.57
CA ASP A 39 6.55 25.67 3.55
C ASP A 39 7.12 25.88 4.96
N ARG A 40 8.12 25.07 5.32
CA ARG A 40 8.96 25.33 6.48
C ARG A 40 10.28 25.89 6.00
N GLN A 41 10.71 26.94 6.71
CA GLN A 41 12.02 27.52 6.51
C GLN A 41 13.08 26.55 7.06
N ASP A 42 14.04 26.19 6.23
CA ASP A 42 15.27 25.50 6.64
C ASP A 42 16.48 26.44 6.50
N GLU A 43 17.69 25.93 6.74
CA GLU A 43 18.93 26.72 6.68
C GLU A 43 19.21 27.32 5.29
N HIS A 44 18.55 26.85 4.23
CA HIS A 44 18.84 27.21 2.84
C HIS A 44 17.64 27.76 2.06
N GLY A 45 16.46 27.86 2.66
CA GLY A 45 15.28 28.44 2.02
C GLY A 45 13.98 27.89 2.59
N PHE A 46 12.98 27.70 1.74
CA PHE A 46 11.72 27.08 2.08
C PHE A 46 11.64 25.72 1.40
N VAL A 47 11.18 24.71 2.13
CA VAL A 47 10.90 23.40 1.54
C VAL A 47 9.46 23.00 1.80
N SER A 48 8.78 22.65 0.72
CA SER A 48 7.48 21.98 0.73
C SER A 48 7.62 20.58 0.15
N ARG A 49 6.89 19.63 0.74
CA ARG A 49 6.85 18.23 0.29
C ARG A 49 5.41 17.75 0.30
N GLU A 50 5.01 17.08 -0.77
CA GLU A 50 3.70 16.43 -0.82
C GLU A 50 3.81 15.06 -1.50
N PHE A 51 3.08 14.08 -0.98
CA PHE A 51 2.90 12.80 -1.66
C PHE A 51 1.45 12.30 -1.55
N HIS A 52 1.05 11.52 -2.55
CA HIS A 52 -0.17 10.74 -2.52
C HIS A 52 0.12 9.35 -3.07
N ARG A 53 -0.10 8.31 -2.25
CA ARG A 53 0.04 6.90 -2.63
C ARG A 53 -1.30 6.21 -2.48
N LYS A 54 -1.66 5.43 -3.50
CA LYS A 54 -2.90 4.66 -3.55
C LYS A 54 -2.58 3.18 -3.78
N TYR A 55 -3.07 2.33 -2.89
CA TYR A 55 -2.87 0.88 -2.94
C TYR A 55 -4.24 0.20 -3.08
N LYS A 56 -4.38 -0.69 -4.05
CA LYS A 56 -5.56 -1.55 -4.13
C LYS A 56 -5.50 -2.55 -2.97
N ILE A 57 -6.57 -2.61 -2.19
CA ILE A 57 -6.74 -3.59 -1.12
C ILE A 57 -7.09 -4.92 -1.80
N PRO A 58 -6.26 -5.97 -1.62
CA PRO A 58 -6.55 -7.28 -2.20
C PRO A 58 -7.83 -7.89 -1.63
N ALA A 59 -8.51 -8.71 -2.42
CA ALA A 59 -9.61 -9.53 -1.93
C ALA A 59 -9.16 -10.41 -0.73
N GLY A 60 -10.07 -10.55 0.24
CA GLY A 60 -9.83 -11.28 1.49
C GLY A 60 -9.14 -10.47 2.59
N VAL A 61 -8.74 -9.23 2.32
CA VAL A 61 -8.29 -8.31 3.38
C VAL A 61 -9.52 -7.63 3.98
N ASP A 62 -9.68 -7.72 5.30
CA ASP A 62 -10.70 -6.96 6.01
C ASP A 62 -10.21 -5.52 6.19
N SER A 63 -10.84 -4.57 5.48
CA SER A 63 -10.49 -3.15 5.54
C SER A 63 -10.79 -2.52 6.91
N ALA A 64 -11.77 -3.04 7.65
CA ALA A 64 -12.08 -2.57 9.00
C ALA A 64 -11.01 -2.99 10.02
N ALA A 65 -10.24 -4.04 9.72
CA ALA A 65 -9.13 -4.51 10.54
C ALA A 65 -7.78 -3.85 10.20
N LEU A 66 -7.76 -2.85 9.31
CA LEU A 66 -6.55 -2.10 9.00
C LEU A 66 -6.09 -1.31 10.24
N THR A 67 -4.79 -1.42 10.51
CA THR A 67 -4.11 -0.69 11.58
C THR A 67 -2.90 0.03 11.00
N SER A 68 -2.52 1.13 11.65
CA SER A 68 -1.34 1.93 11.29
C SER A 68 -0.40 2.07 12.48
N SER A 69 0.89 2.16 12.19
CA SER A 69 1.93 2.52 13.17
C SER A 69 3.04 3.28 12.46
N LEU A 70 3.63 4.26 13.14
CA LEU A 70 4.80 5.01 12.67
C LEU A 70 5.96 4.72 13.62
N SER A 71 7.04 4.17 13.08
CA SER A 71 8.26 3.92 13.85
C SER A 71 9.06 5.21 14.07
N SER A 72 9.95 5.18 15.06
CA SER A 72 10.81 6.32 15.41
C SER A 72 11.82 6.72 14.32
N ASP A 73 12.15 5.79 13.41
CA ASP A 73 12.99 6.05 12.23
C ASP A 73 12.18 6.52 11.01
N GLY A 74 10.88 6.79 11.18
CA GLY A 74 10.03 7.43 10.18
C GLY A 74 9.42 6.46 9.16
N VAL A 75 9.22 5.18 9.51
CA VAL A 75 8.56 4.21 8.63
C VAL A 75 7.09 4.02 9.04
N LEU A 76 6.17 4.47 8.20
CA LEU A 76 4.74 4.21 8.35
C LEU A 76 4.44 2.79 7.86
N THR A 77 3.87 1.97 8.74
CA THR A 77 3.41 0.62 8.44
C THR A 77 1.90 0.56 8.54
N ILE A 78 1.23 0.15 7.47
CA ILE A 78 -0.20 -0.17 7.42
C ILE A 78 -0.35 -1.67 7.25
N SER A 79 -1.15 -2.32 8.08
CA SER A 79 -1.36 -3.77 7.98
C SER A 79 -2.76 -4.22 8.38
N ALA A 80 -3.19 -5.33 7.79
CA ALA A 80 -4.41 -6.03 8.15
C ALA A 80 -4.23 -7.55 7.99
N PRO A 81 -4.92 -8.37 8.80
CA PRO A 81 -5.02 -9.79 8.54
C PRO A 81 -5.74 -10.01 7.20
N ARG A 82 -5.30 -11.03 6.47
CA ARG A 82 -5.90 -11.46 5.22
C ARG A 82 -6.47 -12.86 5.40
N LYS A 83 -7.78 -12.99 5.21
CA LYS A 83 -8.44 -14.27 5.08
C LYS A 83 -8.54 -14.58 3.59
N LEU A 84 -7.61 -15.39 3.09
CA LEU A 84 -7.81 -16.07 1.83
C LEU A 84 -8.90 -17.12 2.06
N ALA A 85 -10.17 -16.76 1.84
CA ALA A 85 -11.19 -17.79 1.62
C ALA A 85 -10.71 -18.63 0.42
N ASP A 86 -10.71 -19.96 0.58
CA ASP A 86 -10.19 -20.95 -0.36
C ASP A 86 -10.35 -20.49 -1.81
N ILE A 87 -9.32 -19.87 -2.38
CA ILE A 87 -9.30 -19.62 -3.82
C ILE A 87 -9.08 -21.00 -4.42
N PRO A 88 -10.06 -21.60 -5.12
CA PRO A 88 -9.88 -22.94 -5.64
C PRO A 88 -8.70 -22.91 -6.60
N GLU A 89 -7.69 -23.74 -6.31
CA GLU A 89 -6.55 -23.95 -7.19
C GLU A 89 -7.08 -24.36 -8.56
N ARG A 90 -6.74 -23.60 -9.61
CA ARG A 90 -7.15 -23.92 -10.98
C ARG A 90 -5.91 -24.25 -11.79
N THR A 91 -5.84 -25.50 -12.26
CA THR A 91 -4.84 -25.91 -13.25
C THR A 91 -5.21 -25.32 -14.61
N ILE A 92 -4.27 -24.62 -15.25
CA ILE A 92 -4.41 -24.10 -16.62
C ILE A 92 -3.59 -25.00 -17.54
N THR A 93 -4.24 -25.65 -18.51
CA THR A 93 -3.57 -26.47 -19.52
C THR A 93 -2.89 -25.57 -20.55
N ILE A 94 -1.62 -25.82 -20.83
CA ILE A 94 -0.88 -25.15 -21.91
C ILE A 94 -1.16 -25.88 -23.22
N THR A 95 -1.79 -25.21 -24.18
CA THR A 95 -1.96 -25.71 -25.56
C THR A 95 -0.95 -25.04 -26.50
N ARG A 96 -0.23 -25.84 -27.28
CA ARG A 96 0.65 -25.38 -28.36
C ARG A 96 -0.17 -25.20 -29.63
N GLU A 97 -0.24 -23.98 -30.15
CA GLU A 97 -0.76 -23.73 -31.51
C GLU A 97 0.34 -24.05 -32.52
N ASP A 98 0.18 -25.16 -33.25
CA ASP A 98 1.02 -25.42 -34.41
C ASP A 98 0.50 -24.59 -35.58
N LYS A 99 1.25 -23.54 -35.96
CA LYS A 99 1.02 -22.83 -37.21
C LYS A 99 1.26 -23.79 -38.38
N GLN A 100 0.19 -24.29 -38.98
CA GLN A 100 0.25 -24.91 -40.30
C GLN A 100 0.59 -23.81 -41.32
N ASN A 101 1.87 -23.70 -41.68
CA ASN A 101 2.27 -22.96 -42.87
C ASN A 101 1.86 -23.79 -44.08
N LYS A 102 0.87 -23.30 -44.82
CA LYS A 102 0.52 -23.75 -46.16
C LYS A 102 1.40 -23.05 -47.19
#